data_AF-A0A8I2FYE7-F1
#
_entry.id   AF-A0A8I2FYE7-F1
#
_cell.length_a   1.000
_cell.length_b   1.000
_cell.length_c   1.000
_cell.angle_alpha   90.00
_cell.angle_beta   90.00
_cell.angle_gamma   90.00
#
_symmetry.space_group_name_H-M   'P 1'
#
loop_
_entity.id
_entity.type
_entity.pdbx_description
1 polymer ?
#
loop_
_entity_poly.entity_id
_entity_poly.type
_entity_poly.pdbx_seq_one_letter_code
_entity_poly.pdbx_strand_id
1 'polypeptide(L)' 'MDKDVANMIKKELAVHLFQRNMLSFGQARQLSALSVWDFMEALRERRIPLHYSEKEYEEDSKVIEELL' A
#
# COMPACT_ATOMS: atom_id res chain seq x y z
N MET A 1 -5.04 14.66 19.77
CA MET A 1 -3.85 15.41 19.31
C MET A 1 -2.73 14.46 18.89
N ASP A 2 -2.08 13.71 19.79
CA ASP A 2 -0.94 12.86 19.37
C ASP A 2 -1.32 11.68 18.46
N LYS A 3 -2.50 11.06 18.67
CA LYS A 3 -2.96 9.95 17.83
C LYS A 3 -3.28 10.38 16.40
N ASP A 4 -3.78 11.60 16.23
CA ASP A 4 -4.17 12.14 14.92
C ASP A 4 -2.93 12.40 14.07
N VAL A 5 -1.89 12.97 14.68
CA VAL A 5 -0.59 13.17 14.04
C VAL A 5 0.07 11.84 13.70
N ALA A 6 0.04 10.86 14.63
CA ALA A 6 0.59 9.53 14.38
C ALA A 6 -0.09 8.82 13.20
N ASN A 7 -1.43 8.91 13.10
CA ASN A 7 -2.19 8.34 12.00
C ASN A 7 -1.88 9.05 10.68
N MET A 8 -1.74 10.37 10.70
CA MET A 8 -1.32 11.14 9.51
C MET A 8 0.07 10.72 9.03
N ILE A 9 1.04 10.57 9.94
CA ILE A 9 2.40 10.12 9.61
C ILE A 9 2.36 8.72 8.99
N LYS A 10 1.61 7.79 9.58
CA LYS A 10 1.45 6.42 9.04
C LYS A 10 0.85 6.42 7.64
N LYS A 11 -0.18 7.25 7.39
CA LYS A 11 -0.80 7.39 6.07
C LYS A 11 0.21 7.89 5.05
N GLU A 12 0.92 8.98 5.34
CA GLU A 12 1.90 9.55 4.40
C GLU A 12 3.09 8.61 4.17
N LEU A 13 3.57 7.92 5.21
CA LEU A 13 4.64 6.93 5.08
C LEU A 13 4.20 5.75 4.22
N ALA A 14 3.00 5.20 4.45
CA ALA A 14 2.46 4.10 3.68
C ALA A 14 2.35 4.44 2.19
N VAL A 15 1.80 5.62 1.89
CA VAL A 15 1.66 6.10 0.51
C VAL A 15 3.03 6.28 -0.15
N HIS A 16 3.99 6.89 0.55
CA HIS A 16 5.34 7.12 0.02
C HIS A 16 6.06 5.81 -0.27
N LEU A 17 5.96 4.82 0.62
CA LEU A 17 6.59 3.51 0.44
C LEU A 17 5.92 2.72 -0.69
N PHE A 18 4.59 2.81 -0.83
CA PHE A 18 3.86 2.23 -1.96
C PHE A 18 4.30 2.85 -3.28
N GLN A 19 4.36 4.18 -3.37
CA GLN A 19 4.79 4.89 -4.59
C GLN A 19 6.21 4.52 -5.03
N ARG A 20 7.09 4.15 -4.09
CA ARG A 20 8.46 3.69 -4.38
C ARG A 20 8.56 2.19 -4.66
N ASN A 21 7.43 1.48 -4.78
CA ASN A 21 7.35 0.02 -4.95
C ASN A 21 8.12 -0.75 -3.85
N MET A 22 8.16 -0.17 -2.63
CA MET A 22 8.81 -0.77 -1.47
C MET A 22 7.85 -1.60 -0.61
N LEU A 23 6.56 -1.28 -0.67
CA LEU A 23 5.49 -2.05 -0.05
C LEU A 23 4.46 -2.42 -1.12
N SER A 24 3.93 -3.63 -1.05
CA SER A 24 2.74 -4.01 -1.81
C SER A 24 1.52 -3.21 -1.33
N PHE A 25 0.46 -3.21 -2.13
CA PHE A 25 -0.80 -2.56 -1.77
C PHE A 25 -1.31 -3.01 -0.39
N GLY A 26 -1.26 -4.33 -0.12
CA GLY A 26 -1.68 -4.91 1.15
C GLY A 26 -0.84 -4.42 2.34
N GLN A 27 0.48 -4.41 2.20
CA GLN A 27 1.40 -3.96 3.24
C GLN A 27 1.25 -2.47 3.54
N ALA A 28 1.15 -1.63 2.50
CA ALA A 28 0.98 -0.19 2.65
C ALA A 28 -0.37 0.15 3.31
N ARG A 29 -1.46 -0.51 2.90
CA ARG A 29 -2.78 -0.35 3.52
C ARG A 29 -2.78 -0.75 5.00
N GLN A 30 -2.10 -1.85 5.34
CA GLN A 30 -1.97 -2.29 6.74
C GLN A 30 -1.20 -1.26 7.57
N LEU A 31 -0.12 -0.69 7.03
CA LEU A 31 0.66 0.35 7.69
C LEU A 31 -0.17 1.63 7.92
N SER A 32 -1.00 2.03 6.96
CA SER A 32 -1.86 3.20 7.09
C SER A 32 -3.07 2.98 8.00
N ALA A 33 -3.36 1.74 8.39
CA ALA A 33 -4.58 1.35 9.12
C ALA A 33 -5.88 1.83 8.44
N LEU A 34 -5.88 1.90 7.11
CA LEU A 34 -7.01 2.34 6.32
C LEU A 34 -7.79 1.15 5.77
N SER A 35 -9.07 1.38 5.48
CA SER A 35 -9.83 0.43 4.67
C SER A 35 -9.25 0.40 3.24
N VAL A 36 -9.64 -0.62 2.46
CA VAL A 36 -9.25 -0.72 1.04
C VAL A 36 -9.67 0.54 0.28
N TRP A 37 -10.93 0.97 0.48
CA TRP A 37 -11.50 2.13 -0.20
C TRP A 37 -10.79 3.44 0.17
N ASP A 38 -10.54 3.67 1.46
CA ASP A 38 -9.87 4.90 1.92
C ASP A 38 -8.42 4.99 1.42
N PHE A 39 -7.74 3.84 1.34
CA PHE A 39 -6.38 3.81 0.81
C PHE A 39 -6.37 4.06 -0.71
N MET A 40 -7.29 3.46 -1.47
CA MET A 40 -7.44 3.75 -2.90
C MET A 40 -7.79 5.21 -3.16
N GLU A 41 -8.65 5.81 -2.35
CA GLU A 41 -8.96 7.24 -2.44
C GLU A 41 -7.73 8.10 -2.17
N ALA A 42 -6.94 7.77 -1.13
CA ALA A 42 -5.71 8.48 -0.82
C ALA A 42 -4.69 8.43 -1.99
N LEU A 43 -4.59 7.30 -2.69
CA LEU A 43 -3.77 7.16 -3.90
C LEU A 43 -4.33 8.00 -5.06
N ARG A 44 -5.65 7.96 -5.28
CA ARG A 44 -6.34 8.72 -6.33
C ARG A 44 -6.15 10.22 -6.17
N GLU A 45 -6.33 10.75 -4.97
CA GLU A 45 -6.11 12.16 -4.64
C GLU A 45 -4.69 12.62 -5.00
N ARG A 46 -3.71 11.74 -4.80
CA ARG A 46 -2.28 11.99 -5.06
C ARG A 46 -1.87 11.60 -6.49
N ARG A 47 -2.82 11.15 -7.32
CA ARG A 47 -2.59 10.66 -8.69
C ARG A 47 -1.53 9.55 -8.76
N ILE A 48 -1.44 8.74 -7.72
CA ILE A 48 -0.58 7.57 -7.69
C ILE A 48 -1.34 6.43 -8.39
N PRO A 49 -0.81 5.88 -9.49
CA PRO A 49 -1.46 4.77 -10.16
C PRO A 49 -1.53 3.56 -9.21
N LEU A 50 -2.62 2.80 -9.28
CA LEU A 50 -2.64 1.42 -8.80
C LEU A 50 -1.76 0.62 -9.76
N HIS A 51 -0.46 0.66 -9.50
CA HIS A 51 0.46 -0.26 -10.11
C HIS A 51 0.19 -1.63 -9.48
N TYR A 52 -0.75 -2.39 -10.04
CA TYR A 52 -0.62 -3.85 -10.08
C TYR A 52 0.66 -4.11 -10.88
N SER A 53 1.81 -3.86 -10.26
CA SER A 53 3.10 -3.90 -10.95
C SER A 53 3.45 -5.36 -11.19
N GLU A 54 4.22 -5.65 -12.24
CA GLU A 54 4.79 -6.99 -12.49
C GLU A 54 5.40 -7.63 -11.24
N LYS A 55 5.86 -6.81 -10.29
CA LYS A 55 6.40 -7.26 -9.01
C LYS A 55 5.36 -7.85 -8.05
N GLU A 56 4.15 -7.30 -8.01
CA GLU A 56 3.03 -7.92 -7.26
C GLU A 56 2.59 -9.23 -7.92
N TYR A 57 2.63 -9.29 -9.26
CA TYR A 57 2.41 -10.53 -10.00
C TYR A 57 3.52 -11.57 -9.73
N GLU A 58 4.80 -11.17 -9.71
CA GLU A 58 5.92 -12.06 -9.39
C GLU A 58 5.88 -12.56 -7.93
N GLU A 59 5.53 -11.70 -6.98
CA GLU A 59 5.38 -12.09 -5.57
C GLU A 59 4.19 -13.05 -5.38
N ASP A 60 3.04 -12.80 -6.03
CA ASP A 60 1.91 -13.74 -6.02
C ASP A 60 2.23 -15.04 -6.76
N SER A 61 2.94 -14.99 -7.89
CA SER A 61 3.40 -16.18 -8.62
C SER A 61 4.30 -17.06 -7.77
N LYS A 62 5.21 -16.48 -6.97
CA LYS A 62 6.05 -17.24 -6.04
C LYS A 62 5.23 -17.93 -4.95
N VAL A 63 4.25 -17.24 -4.37
CA VAL A 63 3.35 -17.82 -3.37
C VAL A 63 2.57 -19.01 -3.96
N ILE A 64 2.12 -18.90 -5.22
CA ILE A 64 1.40 -19.97 -5.91
C ILE A 64 2.35 -21.15 -6.24
N GLU A 65 3.59 -20.90 -6.65
CA GLU A 65 4.60 -21.95 -6.87
C GLU A 65 4.96 -22.71 -5.60
N GLU A 66 5.02 -22.05 -4.44
CA GLU A 66 5.28 -22.71 -3.16
C GLU A 66 4.12 -23.58 -2.65
N LEU A 67 2.91 -23.39 -3.19
CA LEU A 67 1.70 -24.15 -2.84
C LEU A 67 1.44 -25.36 -3.75
N LEU A 68 2.17 -25.50 -4.86
CA LEU A 68 2.07 -26.60 -5.84
C LEU A 68 3.21 -27.62 -5.67
#